data_AF-A0A925YU38-F1
#
_entry.id   AF-A0A925YU38-F1
#
_cell.length_a   1.000
_cell.length_b   1.000
_cell.length_c   1.000
_cell.angle_alpha   90.00
_cell.angle_beta   90.00
_cell.angle_gamma   90.00
#
_symmetry.space_group_name_H-M   'P 1'
#
loop_
_entity.id
_entity.type
_entity.pdbx_description
1 polymer ?
#
loop_
_entity_poly.entity_id
_entity_poly.type
_entity_poly.pdbx_seq_one_letter_code
_entity_poly.pdbx_strand_id
1 'polypeptide(L)'
;MRRPAAFLLFLAGALLPCPAFSEKTPAWPELLLPRTELAETDNALHRWRPLLPSLFPTDPALSESLVDLSSPLTPAPDAALRTWLATVQPVLSQTTLRPGERLQLPRLHGPETPFPDHQPLRQLATVRVIALKAAWAAGHHDEAVSLALENLALSRELLATQEGLIPLLNASGIWQISLDGVYWLTREPDLTPAQAATLQTALFRDQSLVVTALNRAFRGEFTFFTRLVIDRLPRTRDPELLLSSIGSLGMTTPEPPEEGEPRLTVATREIFDPEATLQAASADIHGWLTAFTATSRHPRGLTETHTYPRLLGYAREIPALLRYASQDGPPTPEQLAAANAELATVENPIGKLFLIITTSQWEPLSASVFRRESQRSALTGLLAWRRLGRPVPWKDLVTAGLLAEPPADPFSSTALRLDLKPARLWSVAANGTDEGGAGDGENFGQPADLVWPASPKR
;
A
#
# COMPACT_ATOMS: atom_id res chain seq x y z
N MET A 1 29.88 -11.89 -9.67
CA MET A 1 28.42 -11.86 -9.95
C MET A 1 27.95 -10.41 -10.13
N ARG A 2 27.16 -10.10 -11.17
CA ARG A 2 26.67 -8.74 -11.47
C ARG A 2 25.65 -8.30 -10.41
N ARG A 3 25.97 -7.23 -9.66
CA ARG A 3 25.08 -6.61 -8.68
C ARG A 3 23.92 -5.91 -9.43
N PRO A 4 22.64 -6.09 -9.01
CA PRO A 4 21.53 -5.42 -9.67
C PRO A 4 21.47 -3.95 -9.22
N ALA A 5 21.48 -3.04 -10.19
CA ALA A 5 21.28 -1.62 -9.98
C ALA A 5 19.82 -1.32 -9.60
N ALA A 6 19.62 -0.52 -8.55
CA ALA A 6 18.33 0.09 -8.24
C ALA A 6 18.47 1.63 -8.22
N PHE A 7 17.89 2.23 -9.25
CA PHE A 7 17.35 3.59 -9.40
C PHE A 7 17.60 4.61 -8.27
N LEU A 8 18.40 5.64 -8.58
CA LEU A 8 18.39 6.94 -7.90
C LEU A 8 18.00 8.03 -8.91
N LEU A 9 16.83 8.62 -8.74
CA LEU A 9 16.44 9.86 -9.41
C LEU A 9 16.12 10.90 -8.32
N PHE A 10 17.07 11.80 -8.13
CA PHE A 10 17.01 12.94 -7.22
C PHE A 10 16.38 14.13 -7.95
N LEU A 11 15.39 14.78 -7.34
CA LEU A 11 14.98 16.12 -7.71
C LEU A 11 14.58 16.89 -6.45
N ALA A 12 15.11 18.10 -6.33
CA ALA A 12 14.96 19.00 -5.20
C ALA A 12 13.65 19.82 -5.33
N GLY A 13 12.90 19.92 -4.23
CA GLY A 13 11.73 20.78 -4.07
C GLY A 13 11.85 21.61 -2.78
N ALA A 14 11.31 22.83 -2.79
CA ALA A 14 11.57 23.89 -1.83
C ALA A 14 10.89 23.69 -0.45
N LEU A 15 11.65 24.03 0.60
CA LEU A 15 11.31 23.91 2.03
C LEU A 15 10.22 24.92 2.46
N LEU A 16 9.17 24.41 3.11
CA LEU A 16 8.42 25.14 4.14
C LEU A 16 8.61 24.42 5.48
N PRO A 17 8.79 25.13 6.61
CA PRO A 17 9.04 24.51 7.89
C PRO A 17 7.76 23.86 8.44
N CYS A 18 7.76 22.53 8.57
CA CYS A 18 6.82 21.83 9.44
C CYS A 18 7.31 21.95 10.90
N PRO A 19 6.41 21.95 11.90
CA PRO A 19 6.79 22.13 13.30
C PRO A 19 7.67 20.99 13.77
N ALA A 20 8.72 21.34 14.53
CA ALA A 20 9.61 20.38 15.16
C ALA A 20 8.82 19.52 16.18
N PHE A 21 8.59 18.26 15.83
CA PHE A 21 8.07 17.27 16.77
C PHE A 21 9.16 16.92 17.77
N SER A 22 9.13 17.55 18.94
CA SER A 22 9.91 17.14 20.12
C SER A 22 9.09 16.16 20.97
N GLU A 23 8.76 14.99 20.41
CA GLU A 23 8.35 13.85 21.21
C GLU A 23 9.56 12.95 21.45
N LYS A 24 9.70 12.47 22.69
CA LYS A 24 10.72 11.50 23.06
C LYS A 24 10.54 10.27 22.17
N THR A 25 11.50 10.00 21.28
CA THR A 25 11.43 8.83 20.40
C THR A 25 11.30 7.56 21.26
N PRO A 26 10.26 6.75 21.06
CA PRO A 26 10.08 5.53 21.83
C PRO A 26 11.23 4.54 21.57
N ALA A 27 11.44 3.64 22.52
CA ALA A 27 12.42 2.58 22.33
C ALA A 27 11.96 1.69 21.17
N TRP A 28 12.89 1.24 20.32
CA TRP A 28 12.54 0.43 19.16
C TRP A 28 11.69 -0.82 19.45
N PRO A 29 11.76 -1.49 20.63
CA PRO A 29 10.89 -2.63 20.92
C PRO A 29 9.40 -2.28 20.95
N GLU A 30 9.04 -1.02 21.15
CA GLU A 30 7.64 -0.54 21.15
C GLU A 30 7.01 -0.53 19.75
N LEU A 31 7.83 -0.56 18.69
CA LEU A 31 7.38 -0.68 17.31
C LEU A 31 7.10 -2.12 16.88
N LEU A 32 7.49 -3.12 17.68
CA LEU A 32 7.24 -4.51 17.34
C LEU A 32 5.74 -4.74 17.13
N LEU A 33 5.41 -5.40 16.04
CA LEU A 33 4.02 -5.72 15.71
C LEU A 33 3.53 -6.85 16.61
N PRO A 34 2.57 -6.61 17.52
CA PRO A 34 1.94 -7.70 18.25
C PRO A 34 1.09 -8.54 17.29
N ARG A 35 1.13 -9.86 17.47
CA ARG A 35 0.34 -10.81 16.71
C ARG A 35 -0.22 -11.89 17.64
N THR A 36 -1.53 -12.09 17.55
CA THR A 36 -2.25 -13.20 18.16
C THR A 36 -2.76 -14.08 17.02
N GLU A 37 -2.45 -15.37 17.05
CA GLU A 37 -2.97 -16.30 16.05
C GLU A 37 -4.45 -16.58 16.32
N LEU A 38 -5.23 -16.61 15.25
CA LEU A 38 -6.61 -17.04 15.25
C LEU A 38 -6.67 -18.57 15.33
N ALA A 39 -7.70 -19.08 15.98
CA ALA A 39 -8.04 -20.50 15.84
C ALA A 39 -8.39 -20.80 14.38
N GLU A 40 -8.07 -22.01 13.91
CA GLU A 40 -8.34 -22.41 12.51
C GLU A 40 -9.84 -22.32 12.17
N THR A 41 -10.72 -22.55 13.16
CA THR A 41 -12.18 -22.43 13.01
C THR A 41 -12.66 -21.00 12.79
N ASP A 42 -11.88 -20.01 13.21
CA ASP A 42 -12.22 -18.60 13.16
C ASP A 42 -11.55 -17.90 11.96
N ASN A 43 -10.57 -18.54 11.33
CA ASN A 43 -9.86 -18.04 10.15
C ASN A 43 -10.47 -18.60 8.86
N ALA A 44 -11.26 -17.77 8.17
CA ALA A 44 -11.94 -18.15 6.93
C ALA A 44 -10.98 -18.63 5.82
N LEU A 45 -9.71 -18.21 5.86
CA LEU A 45 -8.72 -18.58 4.84
C LEU A 45 -8.51 -20.09 4.75
N HIS A 46 -8.53 -20.82 5.87
CA HIS A 46 -8.37 -22.28 5.87
C HIS A 46 -9.49 -22.96 5.08
N ARG A 47 -10.71 -22.46 5.22
CA ARG A 47 -11.90 -22.96 4.52
C ARG A 47 -11.91 -22.57 3.06
N TRP A 48 -11.41 -21.38 2.71
CA TRP A 48 -11.44 -20.88 1.34
C TRP A 48 -10.33 -21.45 0.47
N ARG A 49 -9.13 -21.67 1.03
CA ARG A 49 -7.93 -22.04 0.27
C ARG A 49 -8.13 -23.22 -0.69
N PRO A 50 -8.84 -24.31 -0.35
CA PRO A 50 -9.09 -25.41 -1.29
C PRO A 50 -9.97 -25.04 -2.49
N LEU A 51 -10.76 -23.97 -2.37
CA LEU A 51 -11.75 -23.55 -3.38
C LEU A 51 -11.20 -22.50 -4.35
N LEU A 52 -10.25 -21.67 -3.91
CA LEU A 52 -9.71 -20.56 -4.69
C LEU A 52 -9.11 -20.96 -6.05
N PRO A 53 -8.44 -22.13 -6.23
CA PRO A 53 -7.94 -22.54 -7.54
C PRO A 53 -9.01 -22.62 -8.63
N SER A 54 -10.26 -22.92 -8.28
CA SER A 54 -11.39 -22.98 -9.22
C SER A 54 -11.77 -21.63 -9.83
N LEU A 55 -11.26 -20.52 -9.28
CA LEU A 55 -11.51 -19.17 -9.77
C LEU A 55 -10.56 -18.76 -10.91
N PHE A 56 -9.63 -19.64 -11.29
CA PHE A 56 -8.71 -19.45 -12.41
C PHE A 56 -9.23 -20.23 -13.62
N PRO A 57 -9.73 -19.55 -14.67
CA PRO A 57 -10.17 -20.25 -15.87
C PRO A 57 -8.96 -20.91 -16.55
N THR A 58 -9.17 -22.09 -17.11
CA THR A 58 -8.14 -22.80 -17.90
C THR A 58 -7.96 -22.19 -19.30
N ASP A 59 -8.92 -21.40 -19.75
CA ASP A 59 -8.87 -20.68 -21.02
C ASP A 59 -8.13 -19.33 -20.86
N PRO A 60 -7.02 -19.11 -21.60
CA PRO A 60 -6.29 -17.84 -21.58
C PRO A 60 -7.14 -16.64 -22.00
N ALA A 61 -8.05 -16.79 -22.97
CA ALA A 61 -8.89 -15.69 -23.44
C ALA A 61 -9.88 -15.22 -22.36
N LEU A 62 -10.41 -16.17 -21.57
CA LEU A 62 -11.20 -15.84 -20.39
C LEU A 62 -10.34 -15.14 -19.34
N SER A 63 -9.11 -15.62 -19.10
CA SER A 63 -8.20 -14.99 -18.13
C SER A 63 -7.91 -13.52 -18.47
N GLU A 64 -7.63 -13.21 -19.74
CA GLU A 64 -7.43 -11.84 -20.22
C GLU A 64 -8.69 -11.00 -20.02
N SER A 65 -9.85 -11.54 -20.39
CA SER A 65 -11.15 -10.86 -20.24
C SER A 65 -11.46 -10.47 -18.79
N LEU A 66 -11.05 -11.30 -17.80
CA LEU A 66 -11.25 -10.99 -16.38
C LEU A 66 -10.50 -9.74 -15.94
N VAL A 67 -9.31 -9.48 -16.50
CA VAL A 67 -8.53 -8.28 -16.16
C VAL A 67 -9.25 -7.04 -16.66
N ASP A 68 -9.68 -7.04 -17.92
CA ASP A 68 -10.34 -5.88 -18.55
C ASP A 68 -11.70 -5.57 -17.91
N LEU A 69 -12.45 -6.61 -17.54
CA LEU A 69 -13.78 -6.47 -16.94
C LEU A 69 -13.77 -6.07 -15.47
N SER A 70 -12.60 -6.11 -14.81
CA SER A 70 -12.44 -5.58 -13.45
C SER A 70 -12.53 -4.05 -13.40
N SER A 71 -12.27 -3.36 -14.52
CA SER A 71 -12.40 -1.91 -14.63
C SER A 71 -13.84 -1.45 -14.39
N PRO A 72 -14.06 -0.34 -13.65
CA PRO A 72 -15.40 0.21 -13.43
C PRO A 72 -16.01 0.87 -14.67
N LEU A 73 -15.29 0.92 -15.79
CA LEU A 73 -15.74 1.54 -17.04
C LEU A 73 -16.22 0.52 -18.07
N THR A 74 -15.75 -0.72 -17.94
CA THR A 74 -16.10 -1.80 -18.86
C THR A 74 -17.53 -2.28 -18.57
N PRO A 75 -18.36 -2.52 -19.61
CA PRO A 75 -19.74 -2.99 -19.45
C PRO A 75 -19.82 -4.41 -18.86
N ALA A 76 -21.04 -4.92 -18.73
CA ALA A 76 -21.30 -6.27 -18.27
C ALA A 76 -20.63 -7.35 -19.15
N PRO A 77 -20.26 -8.51 -18.56
CA PRO A 77 -19.54 -9.58 -19.27
C PRO A 77 -20.38 -10.18 -20.41
N ASP A 78 -19.71 -10.76 -21.41
CA ASP A 78 -20.34 -11.43 -22.55
C ASP A 78 -20.96 -12.80 -22.19
N ALA A 79 -21.50 -13.50 -23.20
CA ALA A 79 -22.15 -14.79 -22.98
C ALA A 79 -21.20 -15.90 -22.51
N ALA A 80 -19.98 -15.98 -23.07
CA ALA A 80 -19.02 -17.02 -22.73
C ALA A 80 -18.57 -16.89 -21.27
N LEU A 81 -18.29 -15.67 -20.82
CA LEU A 81 -17.90 -15.41 -19.46
C LEU A 81 -19.07 -15.62 -18.48
N ARG A 82 -20.31 -15.28 -18.85
CA ARG A 82 -21.49 -15.62 -18.03
C ARG A 82 -21.66 -17.13 -17.84
N THR A 83 -21.40 -17.93 -18.87
CA THR A 83 -21.41 -19.40 -18.75
C THR A 83 -20.36 -19.87 -17.76
N TRP A 84 -19.14 -19.36 -17.83
CA TRP A 84 -18.10 -19.70 -16.86
C TRP A 84 -18.46 -19.26 -15.43
N LEU A 85 -18.98 -18.04 -15.25
CA LEU A 85 -19.42 -17.53 -13.95
C LEU A 85 -20.45 -18.44 -13.29
N ALA A 86 -21.39 -18.99 -14.07
CA ALA A 86 -22.37 -19.95 -13.57
C ALA A 86 -21.70 -21.23 -13.00
N THR A 87 -20.57 -21.66 -13.56
CA THR A 87 -19.82 -22.83 -13.05
C THR A 87 -19.09 -22.55 -11.74
N VAL A 88 -18.65 -21.31 -11.51
CA VAL A 88 -17.92 -20.91 -10.29
C VAL A 88 -18.82 -20.31 -9.21
N GLN A 89 -20.11 -20.10 -9.48
CA GLN A 89 -21.06 -19.57 -8.50
C GLN A 89 -21.11 -20.34 -7.16
N PRO A 90 -21.05 -21.69 -7.13
CA PRO A 90 -20.97 -22.42 -5.87
C PRO A 90 -19.69 -22.13 -5.06
N VAL A 91 -18.61 -21.72 -5.71
CA VAL A 91 -17.37 -21.31 -5.05
C VAL A 91 -17.52 -19.92 -4.45
N LEU A 92 -18.15 -18.99 -5.18
CA LEU A 92 -18.39 -17.62 -4.70
C LEU A 92 -19.26 -17.61 -3.44
N SER A 93 -20.34 -18.40 -3.42
CA SER A 93 -21.23 -18.50 -2.26
C SER A 93 -20.53 -19.11 -1.03
N GLN A 94 -19.60 -20.04 -1.25
CA GLN A 94 -18.80 -20.66 -0.20
C GLN A 94 -17.62 -19.80 0.26
N THR A 95 -17.18 -18.81 -0.50
CA THR A 95 -16.01 -17.97 -0.15
C THR A 95 -16.42 -16.65 0.51
N THR A 96 -17.57 -16.62 1.18
CA THR A 96 -18.08 -15.51 1.98
C THR A 96 -17.66 -15.64 3.45
N LEU A 97 -17.54 -14.50 4.15
CA LEU A 97 -17.26 -14.48 5.59
C LEU A 97 -18.52 -14.86 6.36
N ARG A 98 -18.39 -15.84 7.26
CA ARG A 98 -19.46 -16.18 8.21
C ARG A 98 -19.43 -15.23 9.41
N PRO A 99 -20.55 -15.11 10.17
CA PRO A 99 -20.56 -14.33 11.40
C PRO A 99 -19.42 -14.77 12.35
N GLY A 100 -18.58 -13.81 12.76
CA GLY A 100 -17.45 -14.06 13.66
C GLY A 100 -16.16 -14.53 12.98
N GLU A 101 -16.21 -14.98 11.72
CA GLU A 101 -14.99 -15.32 10.99
C GLU A 101 -14.18 -14.05 10.65
N ARG A 102 -12.86 -14.20 10.66
CA ARG A 102 -11.88 -13.19 10.25
C ARG A 102 -10.95 -13.81 9.19
N LEU A 103 -10.13 -12.98 8.57
CA LEU A 103 -8.98 -13.47 7.83
C LEU A 103 -7.72 -13.36 8.69
N GLN A 104 -6.78 -14.28 8.53
CA GLN A 104 -5.41 -14.09 8.96
C GLN A 104 -4.49 -14.83 8.00
N LEU A 105 -3.55 -14.10 7.41
CA LEU A 105 -2.53 -14.66 6.53
C LEU A 105 -1.43 -15.35 7.36
N PRO A 106 -0.68 -16.29 6.76
CA PRO A 106 0.53 -16.83 7.38
C PRO A 106 1.47 -15.73 7.89
N ARG A 107 2.19 -16.03 8.97
CA ARG A 107 3.13 -15.10 9.59
C ARG A 107 4.30 -14.79 8.67
N LEU A 108 4.72 -13.53 8.67
CA LEU A 108 5.96 -13.14 8.03
C LEU A 108 7.15 -13.53 8.92
N HIS A 109 8.13 -14.18 8.31
CA HIS A 109 9.36 -14.60 8.97
C HIS A 109 10.58 -13.83 8.49
N GLY A 110 10.45 -13.06 7.42
CA GLY A 110 11.53 -12.31 6.76
C GLY A 110 11.16 -11.84 5.34
N PRO A 111 12.07 -11.09 4.69
CA PRO A 111 11.89 -10.63 3.30
C PRO A 111 11.62 -11.77 2.31
N GLU A 112 12.11 -12.97 2.59
CA GLU A 112 11.94 -14.17 1.77
C GLU A 112 10.57 -14.83 1.92
N THR A 113 9.70 -14.35 2.81
CA THR A 113 8.41 -15.00 3.08
C THR A 113 7.52 -14.96 1.84
N PRO A 114 7.03 -16.10 1.32
CA PRO A 114 6.15 -16.11 0.17
C PRO A 114 4.75 -15.60 0.53
N PHE A 115 4.03 -15.10 -0.49
CA PHE A 115 2.69 -14.53 -0.38
C PHE A 115 1.66 -15.34 -1.20
N PRO A 116 1.46 -16.65 -0.91
CA PRO A 116 0.72 -17.54 -1.80
C PRO A 116 -0.78 -17.20 -1.89
N ASP A 117 -1.33 -16.56 -0.86
CA ASP A 117 -2.77 -16.31 -0.76
C ASP A 117 -3.20 -14.97 -1.40
N HIS A 118 -2.28 -14.01 -1.62
CA HIS A 118 -2.65 -12.68 -2.14
C HIS A 118 -3.20 -12.73 -3.57
N GLN A 119 -2.57 -13.48 -4.47
CA GLN A 119 -3.07 -13.59 -5.85
C GLN A 119 -4.41 -14.35 -5.94
N PRO A 120 -4.60 -15.49 -5.27
CA PRO A 120 -5.92 -16.13 -5.16
C PRO A 120 -7.03 -15.23 -4.60
N LEU A 121 -6.74 -14.45 -3.55
CA LEU A 121 -7.72 -13.52 -2.98
C LEU A 121 -8.01 -12.32 -3.91
N ARG A 122 -7.01 -11.89 -4.69
CA ARG A 122 -7.21 -10.89 -5.76
C ARG A 122 -8.12 -11.44 -6.85
N GLN A 123 -7.90 -12.67 -7.27
CA GLN A 123 -8.74 -13.35 -8.24
C GLN A 123 -10.20 -13.45 -7.74
N LEU A 124 -10.41 -13.82 -6.46
CA LEU A 124 -11.74 -13.82 -5.85
C LEU A 124 -12.42 -12.45 -5.94
N ALA A 125 -11.71 -11.37 -5.60
CA ALA A 125 -12.25 -10.03 -5.69
C ALA A 125 -12.63 -9.66 -7.14
N THR A 126 -11.77 -9.96 -8.11
CA THR A 126 -12.03 -9.74 -9.55
C THR A 126 -13.28 -10.50 -10.01
N VAL A 127 -13.35 -11.80 -9.74
CA VAL A 127 -14.48 -12.64 -10.18
C VAL A 127 -15.79 -12.16 -9.55
N ARG A 128 -15.78 -11.73 -8.29
CA ARG A 128 -16.98 -11.14 -7.64
C ARG A 128 -17.45 -9.84 -8.30
N VAL A 129 -16.55 -8.95 -8.71
CA VAL A 129 -16.94 -7.72 -9.44
C VAL A 129 -17.61 -8.07 -10.76
N ILE A 130 -17.08 -9.07 -11.47
CA ILE A 130 -17.63 -9.47 -12.77
C ILE A 130 -18.96 -10.21 -12.59
N ALA A 131 -19.08 -11.07 -11.58
CA ALA A 131 -20.33 -11.71 -11.18
C ALA A 131 -21.40 -10.67 -10.80
N LEU A 132 -21.01 -9.61 -10.08
CA LEU A 132 -21.89 -8.49 -9.76
C LEU A 132 -22.44 -7.83 -11.02
N LYS A 133 -21.58 -7.55 -12.01
CA LYS A 133 -22.01 -6.94 -13.28
C LYS A 133 -22.94 -7.87 -14.06
N ALA A 134 -22.66 -9.17 -14.05
CA ALA A 134 -23.51 -10.18 -14.68
C ALA A 134 -24.89 -10.26 -14.01
N ALA A 135 -24.93 -10.32 -12.67
CA ALA A 135 -26.16 -10.33 -11.89
C ALA A 135 -27.00 -9.07 -12.14
N TRP A 136 -26.35 -7.90 -12.19
CA TRP A 136 -27.01 -6.64 -12.52
C TRP A 136 -27.65 -6.67 -13.91
N ALA A 137 -26.89 -7.08 -14.94
CA ALA A 137 -27.39 -7.17 -16.31
C ALA A 137 -28.53 -8.20 -16.47
N ALA A 138 -28.63 -9.18 -15.57
CA ALA A 138 -29.72 -10.15 -15.51
C ALA A 138 -30.95 -9.66 -14.73
N GLY A 139 -30.92 -8.45 -14.16
CA GLY A 139 -31.98 -7.89 -13.31
C GLY A 139 -31.94 -8.36 -11.85
N HIS A 140 -30.90 -9.09 -11.45
CA HIS A 140 -30.70 -9.54 -10.07
C HIS A 140 -29.95 -8.49 -9.23
N HIS A 141 -30.56 -7.31 -9.07
CA HIS A 141 -29.88 -6.15 -8.47
C HIS A 141 -29.47 -6.38 -7.00
N ASP A 142 -30.27 -7.08 -6.21
CA ASP A 142 -29.94 -7.36 -4.81
C ASP A 142 -28.75 -8.33 -4.67
N GLU A 143 -28.62 -9.29 -5.59
CA GLU A 143 -27.46 -10.18 -5.66
C GLU A 143 -26.18 -9.39 -6.01
N ALA A 144 -26.27 -8.49 -7.00
CA ALA A 144 -25.16 -7.61 -7.37
C ALA A 144 -24.69 -6.74 -6.18
N VAL A 145 -25.63 -6.17 -5.43
CA VAL A 145 -25.32 -5.40 -4.21
C VAL A 145 -24.70 -6.29 -3.12
N SER A 146 -25.19 -7.52 -2.93
CA SER A 146 -24.58 -8.49 -1.99
C SER A 146 -23.12 -8.77 -2.34
N LEU A 147 -22.83 -9.05 -3.61
CA LEU A 147 -21.47 -9.32 -4.08
C LEU A 147 -20.53 -8.12 -3.86
N ALA A 148 -21.01 -6.88 -4.03
CA ALA A 148 -20.24 -5.68 -3.70
C ALA A 148 -19.91 -5.62 -2.20
N LEU A 149 -20.89 -5.89 -1.33
CA LEU A 149 -20.72 -5.85 0.11
C LEU A 149 -19.77 -6.95 0.61
N GLU A 150 -19.84 -8.15 0.04
CA GLU A 150 -18.91 -9.25 0.31
C GLU A 150 -17.48 -8.88 -0.06
N ASN A 151 -17.28 -8.19 -1.19
CA ASN A 151 -15.97 -7.70 -1.61
C ASN A 151 -15.43 -6.61 -0.68
N LEU A 152 -16.26 -5.66 -0.26
CA LEU A 152 -15.87 -4.68 0.76
C LEU A 152 -15.50 -5.35 2.10
N ALA A 153 -16.23 -6.38 2.50
CA ALA A 153 -15.92 -7.15 3.71
C ALA A 153 -14.59 -7.89 3.61
N LEU A 154 -14.32 -8.55 2.46
CA LEU A 154 -13.03 -9.15 2.15
C LEU A 154 -11.88 -8.13 2.26
N SER A 155 -12.00 -6.98 1.60
CA SER A 155 -10.95 -5.95 1.62
C SER A 155 -10.66 -5.44 3.03
N ARG A 156 -11.71 -5.23 3.85
CA ARG A 156 -11.57 -4.79 5.25
C ARG A 156 -10.82 -5.80 6.09
N GLU A 157 -11.22 -7.06 6.03
CA GLU A 157 -10.56 -8.14 6.76
C GLU A 157 -9.11 -8.30 6.32
N LEU A 158 -8.86 -8.28 5.02
CA LEU A 158 -7.50 -8.41 4.50
C LEU A 158 -6.62 -7.22 4.92
N LEU A 159 -7.07 -5.98 4.77
CA LEU A 159 -6.30 -4.80 5.18
C LEU A 159 -5.99 -4.81 6.68
N ALA A 160 -6.90 -5.30 7.52
CA ALA A 160 -6.71 -5.39 8.96
C ALA A 160 -5.60 -6.39 9.37
N THR A 161 -5.18 -7.29 8.48
CA THR A 161 -4.27 -8.40 8.81
C THR A 161 -2.89 -8.26 8.20
N GLN A 162 -2.62 -7.21 7.42
CA GLN A 162 -1.33 -7.07 6.71
C GLN A 162 -0.18 -6.75 7.68
N GLU A 163 0.96 -7.40 7.46
CA GLU A 163 2.12 -7.34 8.37
C GLU A 163 3.39 -6.82 7.68
N GLY A 164 3.24 -5.95 6.70
CA GLY A 164 4.36 -5.37 5.96
C GLY A 164 3.86 -4.60 4.75
N LEU A 165 4.78 -3.90 4.08
CA LEU A 165 4.42 -2.98 3.00
C LEU A 165 4.04 -3.70 1.71
N ILE A 166 4.77 -4.75 1.32
CA ILE A 166 4.42 -5.56 0.13
C ILE A 166 3.02 -6.23 0.30
N PRO A 167 2.72 -6.90 1.43
CA PRO A 167 1.37 -7.39 1.70
C PRO A 167 0.31 -6.28 1.65
N LEU A 168 0.59 -5.12 2.25
CA LEU A 168 -0.32 -3.97 2.22
C LEU A 168 -0.64 -3.51 0.80
N LEU A 169 0.36 -3.41 -0.08
CA LEU A 169 0.16 -3.03 -1.47
C LEU A 169 -0.79 -4.00 -2.18
N ASN A 170 -0.60 -5.31 -1.99
CA ASN A 170 -1.48 -6.33 -2.55
C ASN A 170 -2.93 -6.21 -2.01
N ALA A 171 -3.08 -6.04 -0.70
CA ALA A 171 -4.39 -5.86 -0.07
C ALA A 171 -5.08 -4.56 -0.53
N SER A 172 -4.32 -3.48 -0.73
CA SER A 172 -4.84 -2.22 -1.26
C SER A 172 -5.32 -2.34 -2.71
N GLY A 173 -4.69 -3.21 -3.51
CA GLY A 173 -5.16 -3.55 -4.85
C GLY A 173 -6.49 -4.32 -4.83
N ILE A 174 -6.70 -5.19 -3.85
CA ILE A 174 -7.99 -5.85 -3.64
C ILE A 174 -9.06 -4.85 -3.20
N TRP A 175 -8.72 -3.90 -2.35
CA TRP A 175 -9.62 -2.82 -1.99
C TRP A 175 -9.99 -1.92 -3.16
N GLN A 176 -9.04 -1.60 -4.04
CA GLN A 176 -9.30 -0.90 -5.30
C GLN A 176 -10.37 -1.63 -6.12
N ILE A 177 -10.19 -2.94 -6.38
CA ILE A 177 -11.15 -3.76 -7.15
C ILE A 177 -12.54 -3.70 -6.49
N SER A 178 -12.63 -3.82 -5.18
CA SER A 178 -13.90 -3.72 -4.45
C SER A 178 -14.56 -2.35 -4.58
N LEU A 179 -13.79 -1.26 -4.48
CA LEU A 179 -14.29 0.10 -4.67
C LEU A 179 -14.72 0.36 -6.12
N ASP A 180 -14.05 -0.25 -7.10
CA ASP A 180 -14.41 -0.16 -8.51
C ASP A 180 -15.74 -0.86 -8.80
N GLY A 181 -16.01 -2.01 -8.17
CA GLY A 181 -17.33 -2.65 -8.24
C GLY A 181 -18.44 -1.75 -7.70
N VAL A 182 -18.21 -1.07 -6.57
CA VAL A 182 -19.17 -0.08 -6.04
C VAL A 182 -19.31 1.11 -6.97
N TYR A 183 -18.19 1.63 -7.51
CA TYR A 183 -18.22 2.75 -8.43
C TYR A 183 -19.03 2.45 -9.68
N TRP A 184 -18.86 1.27 -10.26
CA TRP A 184 -19.68 0.78 -11.35
C TRP A 184 -21.17 0.82 -11.00
N LEU A 185 -21.58 0.24 -9.85
CA LEU A 185 -22.98 0.28 -9.40
C LEU A 185 -23.52 1.71 -9.25
N THR A 186 -22.71 2.66 -8.76
CA THR A 186 -23.15 4.06 -8.61
C THR A 186 -23.47 4.75 -9.94
N ARG A 187 -23.05 4.17 -11.07
CA ARG A 187 -23.32 4.69 -12.42
C ARG A 187 -24.58 4.09 -13.04
N GLU A 188 -25.08 2.99 -12.50
CA GLU A 188 -26.24 2.31 -13.02
C GLU A 188 -27.55 3.09 -12.76
N PRO A 189 -28.44 3.21 -13.76
CA PRO A 189 -29.66 3.99 -13.62
C PRO A 189 -30.64 3.41 -12.59
N ASP A 190 -30.65 2.08 -12.47
CA ASP A 190 -31.64 1.35 -11.66
C ASP A 190 -31.20 1.12 -10.20
N LEU A 191 -30.08 1.73 -9.77
CA LEU A 191 -29.65 1.69 -8.37
C LEU A 191 -30.62 2.46 -7.48
N THR A 192 -31.36 1.71 -6.67
CA THR A 192 -32.37 2.29 -5.79
C THR A 192 -31.75 3.08 -4.63
N PRO A 193 -32.47 4.07 -4.06
CA PRO A 193 -32.02 4.77 -2.86
C PRO A 193 -31.71 3.86 -1.67
N ALA A 194 -32.44 2.74 -1.52
CA ALA A 194 -32.21 1.78 -0.44
C ALA A 194 -30.88 1.01 -0.64
N GLN A 195 -30.62 0.51 -1.84
CA GLN A 195 -29.35 -0.15 -2.17
C GLN A 195 -28.18 0.82 -2.05
N ALA A 196 -28.35 2.06 -2.52
CA ALA A 196 -27.35 3.11 -2.35
C ALA A 196 -27.05 3.39 -0.88
N ALA A 197 -28.07 3.40 0.00
CA ALA A 197 -27.89 3.54 1.44
C ALA A 197 -27.08 2.37 2.04
N THR A 198 -27.39 1.13 1.66
CA THR A 198 -26.66 -0.05 2.14
C THR A 198 -25.17 0.00 1.78
N LEU A 199 -24.85 0.33 0.53
CA LEU A 199 -23.46 0.49 0.07
C LEU A 199 -22.77 1.63 0.83
N GLN A 200 -23.46 2.75 1.03
CA GLN A 200 -22.91 3.92 1.72
C GLN A 200 -22.59 3.59 3.18
N THR A 201 -23.47 2.85 3.88
CA THR A 201 -23.23 2.36 5.24
C THR A 201 -22.00 1.46 5.31
N ALA A 202 -21.78 0.60 4.31
CA ALA A 202 -20.58 -0.24 4.27
C ALA A 202 -19.30 0.60 4.13
N LEU A 203 -19.29 1.62 3.26
CA LEU A 203 -18.15 2.51 3.07
C LEU A 203 -17.87 3.42 4.28
N PHE A 204 -18.87 3.76 5.10
CA PHE A 204 -18.64 4.49 6.35
C PHE A 204 -17.88 3.66 7.38
N ARG A 205 -18.03 2.33 7.37
CA ARG A 205 -17.25 1.44 8.26
C ARG A 205 -15.75 1.44 7.93
N ASP A 206 -15.37 1.96 6.77
CA ASP A 206 -13.98 1.97 6.30
C ASP A 206 -13.25 3.30 6.56
N GLN A 207 -13.87 4.27 7.22
CA GLN A 207 -13.32 5.64 7.41
C GLN A 207 -11.95 5.68 8.13
N SER A 208 -11.59 4.66 8.90
CA SER A 208 -10.29 4.55 9.58
C SER A 208 -9.39 3.43 9.04
N LEU A 209 -9.81 2.77 7.96
CA LEU A 209 -9.17 1.55 7.48
C LEU A 209 -7.74 1.82 7.00
N VAL A 210 -7.52 2.92 6.27
CA VAL A 210 -6.17 3.29 5.76
C VAL A 210 -5.18 3.55 6.88
N VAL A 211 -5.55 4.39 7.85
CA VAL A 211 -4.66 4.71 8.99
C VAL A 211 -4.33 3.44 9.78
N THR A 212 -5.32 2.59 10.04
CA THR A 212 -5.12 1.31 10.73
C THR A 212 -4.19 0.38 9.96
N ALA A 213 -4.41 0.22 8.65
CA ALA A 213 -3.63 -0.66 7.80
C ALA A 213 -2.18 -0.17 7.61
N LEU A 214 -1.98 1.14 7.40
CA LEU A 214 -0.64 1.75 7.32
C LEU A 214 0.11 1.60 8.63
N ASN A 215 -0.52 1.89 9.77
CA ASN A 215 0.11 1.73 11.07
C ASN A 215 0.58 0.29 11.31
N ARG A 216 -0.29 -0.68 10.98
CA ARG A 216 0.05 -2.11 11.09
C ARG A 216 1.19 -2.49 10.16
N ALA A 217 1.14 -2.06 8.90
CA ALA A 217 2.13 -2.40 7.89
C ALA A 217 3.51 -1.80 8.18
N PHE A 218 3.58 -0.55 8.63
CA PHE A 218 4.85 0.12 8.98
C PHE A 218 5.51 -0.54 10.21
N ARG A 219 4.72 -0.93 11.22
CA ARG A 219 5.22 -1.76 12.34
C ARG A 219 5.68 -3.13 11.88
N GLY A 220 4.95 -3.74 10.94
CA GLY A 220 5.32 -5.00 10.30
C GLY A 220 6.62 -4.91 9.52
N GLU A 221 6.81 -3.85 8.74
CA GLU A 221 8.05 -3.56 8.01
C GLU A 221 9.24 -3.48 8.96
N PHE A 222 9.10 -2.73 10.06
CA PHE A 222 10.14 -2.69 11.08
C PHE A 222 10.43 -4.08 11.66
N THR A 223 9.38 -4.84 12.01
CA THR A 223 9.49 -6.10 12.73
C THR A 223 10.08 -7.23 11.89
N PHE A 224 9.61 -7.37 10.65
CA PHE A 224 9.86 -8.54 9.81
C PHE A 224 10.87 -8.26 8.70
N PHE A 225 11.10 -7.00 8.34
CA PHE A 225 12.14 -6.62 7.41
C PHE A 225 13.34 -6.02 8.16
N THR A 226 13.22 -4.78 8.64
CA THR A 226 14.37 -4.02 9.16
C THR A 226 15.08 -4.74 10.31
N ARG A 227 14.34 -5.12 11.35
CA ARG A 227 14.92 -5.77 12.54
C ARG A 227 15.57 -7.08 12.18
N LEU A 228 14.85 -7.92 11.45
CA LEU A 228 15.30 -9.26 11.11
C LEU A 228 16.54 -9.24 10.21
N VAL A 229 16.58 -8.34 9.21
CA VAL A 229 17.77 -8.19 8.36
C VAL A 229 18.97 -7.78 9.20
N ILE A 230 18.82 -6.79 10.09
CA ILE A 230 19.87 -6.36 11.02
C ILE A 230 20.33 -7.50 11.93
N ASP A 231 19.40 -8.29 12.47
CA ASP A 231 19.69 -9.44 13.34
C ASP A 231 20.49 -10.53 12.61
N ARG A 232 20.27 -10.68 11.29
CA ARG A 232 20.96 -11.64 10.41
C ARG A 232 22.35 -11.19 9.96
N LEU A 233 22.69 -9.90 10.07
CA LEU A 233 24.01 -9.41 9.67
C LEU A 233 25.12 -10.03 10.54
N PRO A 234 26.27 -10.41 9.94
CA PRO A 234 27.35 -11.05 10.66
C PRO A 234 27.95 -10.09 11.70
N ARG A 235 28.29 -10.64 12.88
CA ARG A 235 29.00 -9.90 13.95
C ARG A 235 30.50 -9.91 13.64
N THR A 236 30.91 -9.04 12.72
CA THR A 236 32.27 -8.97 12.20
C THR A 236 32.73 -7.52 12.03
N ARG A 237 34.05 -7.33 12.01
CA ARG A 237 34.71 -6.07 11.65
C ARG A 237 35.15 -6.04 10.19
N ASP A 238 34.89 -7.13 9.45
CA ASP A 238 35.14 -7.20 8.03
C ASP A 238 34.02 -6.45 7.28
N PRO A 239 34.30 -5.26 6.70
CA PRO A 239 33.29 -4.49 5.99
C PRO A 239 32.76 -5.23 4.76
N GLU A 240 33.54 -6.09 4.11
CA GLU A 240 33.10 -6.76 2.88
C GLU A 240 32.04 -7.81 3.17
N LEU A 241 32.19 -8.57 4.25
CA LEU A 241 31.16 -9.52 4.70
C LEU A 241 29.86 -8.79 5.07
N LEU A 242 29.96 -7.62 5.71
CA LEU A 242 28.79 -6.79 6.02
C LEU A 242 28.13 -6.24 4.75
N LEU A 243 28.90 -5.69 3.81
CA LEU A 243 28.39 -5.16 2.54
C LEU A 243 27.75 -6.26 1.67
N SER A 244 28.38 -7.44 1.61
CA SER A 244 27.85 -8.64 0.95
C SER A 244 26.52 -9.07 1.57
N SER A 245 26.43 -9.06 2.91
CA SER A 245 25.20 -9.34 3.64
C SER A 245 24.11 -8.30 3.40
N ILE A 246 24.45 -7.00 3.40
CA ILE A 246 23.49 -5.92 3.12
C ILE A 246 22.97 -6.04 1.69
N GLY A 247 23.86 -6.31 0.72
CA GLY A 247 23.48 -6.50 -0.68
C GLY A 247 22.53 -7.67 -0.91
N SER A 248 22.59 -8.71 -0.08
CA SER A 248 21.65 -9.84 -0.09
C SER A 248 20.48 -9.68 0.89
N LEU A 249 20.40 -8.55 1.62
CA LEU A 249 19.44 -8.35 2.71
C LEU A 249 19.49 -9.47 3.77
N GLY A 250 20.68 -10.03 4.02
CA GLY A 250 20.90 -11.13 4.95
C GLY A 250 20.26 -12.45 4.52
N MET A 251 19.92 -12.61 3.23
CA MET A 251 19.27 -13.82 2.69
C MET A 251 20.28 -14.86 2.21
N THR A 252 21.51 -14.46 1.86
CA THR A 252 22.56 -15.38 1.41
C THR A 252 23.70 -15.42 2.40
N THR A 253 24.46 -16.54 2.40
CA THR A 253 25.71 -16.59 3.14
C THR A 253 26.63 -15.46 2.68
N PRO A 254 27.23 -14.69 3.61
CA PRO A 254 28.12 -13.61 3.24
C PRO A 254 29.39 -14.17 2.60
N GLU A 255 29.70 -13.72 1.39
CA GLU A 255 30.90 -14.13 0.68
C GLU A 255 31.95 -13.01 0.73
N PRO A 256 33.21 -13.32 1.08
CA PRO A 256 34.31 -12.36 0.96
C PRO A 256 34.62 -12.10 -0.54
N PRO A 257 35.33 -11.02 -0.87
CA PRO A 257 35.82 -10.77 -2.22
C PRO A 257 36.73 -11.90 -2.70
N GLU A 258 36.81 -12.08 -4.02
CA GLU A 258 37.70 -13.07 -4.62
C GLU A 258 39.18 -12.72 -4.33
N GLU A 259 40.04 -13.74 -4.30
CA GLU A 259 41.47 -13.54 -4.04
C GLU A 259 42.09 -12.63 -5.11
N GLY A 260 42.70 -11.52 -4.68
CA GLY A 260 43.30 -10.51 -5.57
C GLY A 260 42.38 -9.33 -5.91
N GLU A 261 41.12 -9.35 -5.49
CA GLU A 261 40.23 -8.19 -5.66
C GLU A 261 40.62 -7.03 -4.70
N PRO A 262 40.64 -5.77 -5.19
CA PRO A 262 40.81 -4.61 -4.32
C PRO A 262 39.66 -4.54 -3.31
N ARG A 263 39.98 -4.51 -2.01
CA ARG A 263 39.00 -4.56 -0.92
C ARG A 263 39.29 -3.58 0.19
N LEU A 264 38.26 -3.29 0.99
CA LEU A 264 38.41 -2.52 2.22
C LEU A 264 39.24 -3.28 3.26
N THR A 265 39.92 -2.52 4.12
CA THR A 265 40.72 -3.10 5.20
C THR A 265 39.79 -3.56 6.31
N VAL A 266 40.06 -4.74 6.89
CA VAL A 266 39.36 -5.19 8.10
C VAL A 266 39.56 -4.15 9.20
N ALA A 267 38.46 -3.66 9.76
CA ALA A 267 38.52 -2.57 10.70
C ALA A 267 39.10 -3.02 12.05
N THR A 268 39.84 -2.12 12.71
CA THR A 268 40.39 -2.37 14.05
C THR A 268 39.36 -2.17 15.17
N ARG A 269 38.22 -1.54 14.86
CA ARG A 269 37.12 -1.25 15.78
C ARG A 269 35.79 -1.80 15.23
N GLU A 270 34.75 -1.77 16.07
CA GLU A 270 33.38 -2.02 15.62
C GLU A 270 32.94 -0.94 14.62
N ILE A 271 32.45 -1.38 13.47
CA ILE A 271 31.98 -0.53 12.37
C ILE A 271 30.48 -0.67 12.14
N PHE A 272 29.80 -1.48 12.94
CA PHE A 272 28.37 -1.68 12.90
C PHE A 272 27.82 -1.79 14.31
N ASP A 273 26.83 -0.95 14.64
CA ASP A 273 26.09 -0.97 15.89
C ASP A 273 24.60 -1.25 15.59
N PRO A 274 24.16 -2.50 15.76
CA PRO A 274 22.78 -2.91 15.49
C PRO A 274 21.75 -2.17 16.33
N GLU A 275 22.04 -1.88 17.59
CA GLU A 275 21.10 -1.22 18.49
C GLU A 275 20.88 0.22 18.05
N ALA A 276 21.96 0.95 17.75
CA ALA A 276 21.87 2.30 17.21
C ALA A 276 21.16 2.33 15.85
N THR A 277 21.39 1.34 14.99
CA THR A 277 20.72 1.23 13.69
C THR A 277 19.22 0.96 13.84
N LEU A 278 18.82 0.05 14.74
CA LEU A 278 17.41 -0.23 15.04
C LEU A 278 16.71 1.00 15.62
N GLN A 279 17.35 1.71 16.53
CA GLN A 279 16.80 2.92 17.12
C GLN A 279 16.62 4.04 16.08
N ALA A 280 17.59 4.21 15.17
CA ALA A 280 17.47 5.16 14.08
C ALA A 280 16.36 4.78 13.09
N ALA A 281 16.24 3.51 12.70
CA ALA A 281 15.13 3.06 11.86
C ALA A 281 13.76 3.27 12.54
N SER A 282 13.68 2.96 13.84
CA SER A 282 12.48 3.18 14.65
C SER A 282 12.05 4.64 14.65
N ALA A 283 13.00 5.57 14.82
CA ALA A 283 12.71 7.01 14.79
C ALA A 283 12.08 7.46 13.46
N ASP A 284 12.48 6.86 12.33
CA ASP A 284 11.88 7.17 11.02
C ASP A 284 10.41 6.79 10.99
N ILE A 285 10.18 5.50 11.26
CA ILE A 285 8.88 4.86 11.14
C ILE A 285 7.92 5.51 12.12
N HIS A 286 8.39 5.82 13.32
CA HIS A 286 7.58 6.53 14.32
C HIS A 286 7.09 7.90 13.81
N GLY A 287 7.96 8.69 13.15
CA GLY A 287 7.53 9.97 12.55
C GLY A 287 6.39 9.80 11.54
N TRP A 288 6.43 8.74 10.73
CA TRP A 288 5.35 8.39 9.80
C TRP A 288 4.06 7.94 10.53
N LEU A 289 4.18 7.08 11.53
CA LEU A 289 3.04 6.62 12.34
C LEU A 289 2.34 7.80 13.02
N THR A 290 3.10 8.70 13.65
CA THR A 290 2.57 9.93 14.27
C THR A 290 1.85 10.78 13.24
N ALA A 291 2.45 11.01 12.06
CA ALA A 291 1.84 11.82 11.01
C ALA A 291 0.51 11.24 10.48
N PHE A 292 0.42 9.91 10.30
CA PHE A 292 -0.83 9.25 9.89
C PHE A 292 -1.95 9.44 10.91
N THR A 293 -1.63 9.30 12.21
CA THR A 293 -2.62 9.40 13.29
C THR A 293 -3.07 10.84 13.55
N ALA A 294 -2.20 11.83 13.35
CA ALA A 294 -2.50 13.22 13.68
C ALA A 294 -3.62 13.84 12.83
N THR A 295 -3.71 13.48 11.55
CA THR A 295 -4.62 14.16 10.60
C THR A 295 -5.61 13.23 9.92
N SER A 296 -5.41 11.92 9.98
CA SER A 296 -6.10 10.93 9.13
C SER A 296 -6.02 11.24 7.62
N ARG A 297 -5.06 12.08 7.22
CA ARG A 297 -4.79 12.52 5.84
C ARG A 297 -3.39 12.08 5.42
N HIS A 298 -3.12 12.12 4.13
CA HIS A 298 -1.79 11.82 3.61
C HIS A 298 -0.80 12.91 4.06
N PRO A 299 0.30 12.56 4.75
CA PRO A 299 1.28 13.53 5.23
C PRO A 299 2.24 13.93 4.09
N ARG A 300 1.74 14.75 3.17
CA ARG A 300 2.50 15.24 2.00
C ARG A 300 3.73 16.04 2.42
N GLY A 301 4.84 15.81 1.73
CA GLY A 301 6.15 16.45 1.99
C GLY A 301 6.86 15.90 3.22
N LEU A 302 6.34 14.85 3.86
CA LEU A 302 6.98 14.27 5.04
C LEU A 302 8.32 13.63 4.68
N THR A 303 8.49 13.07 3.49
CA THR A 303 9.82 12.59 3.07
C THR A 303 10.83 13.72 3.09
N GLU A 304 10.50 14.87 2.49
CA GLU A 304 11.41 16.01 2.37
C GLU A 304 11.74 16.66 3.71
N THR A 305 10.79 16.66 4.65
CA THR A 305 10.90 17.36 5.94
C THR A 305 11.38 16.48 7.09
N HIS A 306 11.22 15.15 6.99
CA HIS A 306 11.54 14.20 8.07
C HIS A 306 12.57 13.15 7.64
N THR A 307 12.25 12.30 6.66
CA THR A 307 13.10 11.15 6.30
C THR A 307 14.38 11.59 5.57
N TYR A 308 14.26 12.46 4.56
CA TYR A 308 15.33 12.89 3.68
C TYR A 308 16.45 13.66 4.38
N PRO A 309 16.18 14.67 5.23
CA PRO A 309 17.25 15.43 5.90
C PRO A 309 18.20 14.53 6.71
N ARG A 310 17.65 13.49 7.33
CA ARG A 310 18.40 12.52 8.11
C ARG A 310 19.23 11.58 7.22
N LEU A 311 18.66 11.04 6.15
CA LEU A 311 19.41 10.21 5.19
C LEU A 311 20.53 11.01 4.52
N LEU A 312 20.27 12.28 4.19
CA LEU A 312 21.27 13.20 3.66
C LEU A 312 22.37 13.50 4.68
N GLY A 313 22.01 13.62 5.97
CA GLY A 313 22.96 13.70 7.07
C GLY A 313 23.92 12.51 7.06
N TYR A 314 23.38 11.29 7.05
CA TYR A 314 24.18 10.07 6.95
C TYR A 314 25.06 10.05 5.69
N ALA A 315 24.52 10.39 4.53
CA ALA A 315 25.28 10.41 3.27
C ALA A 315 26.44 11.43 3.28
N ARG A 316 26.31 12.53 4.02
CA ARG A 316 27.39 13.52 4.23
C ARG A 316 28.47 13.04 5.19
N GLU A 317 28.12 12.15 6.11
CA GLU A 317 29.06 11.56 7.07
C GLU A 317 29.86 10.40 6.45
N ILE A 318 29.29 9.65 5.51
CA ILE A 318 29.94 8.50 4.86
C ILE A 318 30.00 8.57 3.31
N PRO A 319 30.40 9.70 2.70
CA PRO A 319 30.35 9.87 1.24
C PRO A 319 31.27 8.92 0.47
N ALA A 320 32.44 8.58 0.99
CA ALA A 320 33.39 7.68 0.33
C ALA A 320 32.94 6.22 0.43
N LEU A 321 32.44 5.79 1.59
CA LEU A 321 31.88 4.45 1.78
C LEU A 321 30.60 4.26 0.96
N LEU A 322 29.72 5.26 0.93
CA LEU A 322 28.52 5.21 0.08
C LEU A 322 28.91 5.06 -1.40
N ARG A 323 29.90 5.83 -1.86
CA ARG A 323 30.43 5.72 -3.22
C ARG A 323 31.01 4.34 -3.50
N TYR A 324 31.80 3.81 -2.57
CA TYR A 324 32.36 2.47 -2.66
C TYR A 324 31.27 1.39 -2.81
N ALA A 325 30.22 1.48 -1.99
CA ALA A 325 29.16 0.48 -1.97
C ALA A 325 28.21 0.55 -3.19
N SER A 326 28.11 1.72 -3.84
CA SER A 326 27.12 1.98 -4.90
C SER A 326 27.70 2.09 -6.31
N GLN A 327 29.01 2.26 -6.47
CA GLN A 327 29.61 2.38 -7.80
C GLN A 327 29.78 1.04 -8.49
N ASP A 328 29.41 1.01 -9.77
CA ASP A 328 29.70 -0.10 -10.67
C ASP A 328 31.15 -0.01 -11.17
N GLY A 329 31.98 -0.98 -10.76
CA GLY A 329 33.36 -1.13 -11.24
C GLY A 329 34.38 -1.38 -10.12
N PRO A 330 35.62 -1.75 -10.47
CA PRO A 330 36.67 -1.92 -9.48
C PRO A 330 37.03 -0.58 -8.83
N PRO A 331 37.16 -0.52 -7.50
CA PRO A 331 37.46 0.71 -6.78
C PRO A 331 38.92 1.14 -7.03
N THR A 332 39.18 2.45 -7.11
CA THR A 332 40.54 2.98 -7.19
C THR A 332 41.23 2.94 -5.81
N PRO A 333 42.58 2.96 -5.75
CA PRO A 333 43.30 3.03 -4.48
C PRO A 333 42.90 4.23 -3.61
N GLU A 334 42.63 5.38 -4.24
CA GLU A 334 42.18 6.60 -3.56
C GLU A 334 40.77 6.42 -2.95
N GLN A 335 39.87 5.77 -3.68
CA GLN A 335 38.52 5.47 -3.18
C GLN A 335 38.57 4.51 -1.98
N LEU A 336 39.40 3.46 -2.06
CA LEU A 336 39.63 2.54 -0.95
C LEU A 336 40.23 3.25 0.27
N ALA A 337 41.21 4.12 0.07
CA ALA A 337 41.82 4.88 1.16
C ALA A 337 40.81 5.80 1.85
N ALA A 338 39.97 6.50 1.08
CA ALA A 338 38.94 7.38 1.60
C ALA A 338 37.85 6.62 2.38
N ALA A 339 37.35 5.51 1.84
CA ALA A 339 36.35 4.68 2.52
C ALA A 339 36.91 4.03 3.80
N ASN A 340 38.17 3.57 3.79
CA ASN A 340 38.85 3.07 4.98
C ASN A 340 39.01 4.15 6.07
N ALA A 341 39.27 5.41 5.69
CA ALA A 341 39.35 6.51 6.63
C ALA A 341 38.01 6.76 7.34
N GLU A 342 36.90 6.68 6.61
CA GLU A 342 35.55 6.79 7.19
C GLU A 342 35.25 5.61 8.14
N LEU A 343 35.55 4.37 7.72
CA LEU A 343 35.42 3.19 8.58
C LEU A 343 36.23 3.30 9.87
N ALA A 344 37.38 3.97 9.84
CA ALA A 344 38.21 4.19 11.01
C ALA A 344 37.69 5.27 11.97
N THR A 345 36.89 6.23 11.49
CA THR A 345 36.60 7.48 12.24
C THR A 345 35.11 7.75 12.51
N VAL A 346 34.21 7.41 11.58
CA VAL A 346 32.78 7.78 11.65
C VAL A 346 32.02 6.81 12.53
N GLU A 347 31.17 7.23 13.47
CA GLU A 347 30.37 6.28 14.27
C GLU A 347 29.33 5.52 13.43
N ASN A 348 29.20 4.21 13.69
CA ASN A 348 28.26 3.28 13.04
C ASN A 348 28.15 3.44 11.50
N PRO A 349 29.26 3.41 10.75
CA PRO A 349 29.27 3.74 9.33
C PRO A 349 28.47 2.72 8.50
N ILE A 350 28.53 1.43 8.85
CA ILE A 350 27.75 0.38 8.18
C ILE A 350 26.25 0.52 8.48
N GLY A 351 25.89 0.88 9.71
CA GLY A 351 24.49 1.12 10.08
C GLY A 351 23.88 2.30 9.34
N LYS A 352 24.65 3.39 9.17
CA LYS A 352 24.26 4.55 8.34
C LYS A 352 24.07 4.15 6.89
N LEU A 353 25.00 3.38 6.32
CA LEU A 353 24.89 2.87 4.95
C LEU A 353 23.66 1.98 4.77
N PHE A 354 23.42 1.06 5.71
CA PHE A 354 22.23 0.21 5.72
C PHE A 354 20.96 1.07 5.63
N LEU A 355 20.80 2.06 6.51
CA LEU A 355 19.62 2.93 6.51
C LEU A 355 19.47 3.71 5.20
N ILE A 356 20.55 4.19 4.59
CA ILE A 356 20.49 4.87 3.28
C ILE A 356 19.96 3.92 2.20
N ILE A 357 20.40 2.65 2.19
CA ILE A 357 20.05 1.68 1.15
C ILE A 357 18.65 1.10 1.36
N THR A 358 18.26 0.83 2.60
CA THR A 358 17.06 0.04 2.89
C THR A 358 15.84 0.86 3.30
N THR A 359 16.00 2.14 3.62
CA THR A 359 14.84 3.01 3.89
C THR A 359 14.06 3.20 2.60
N SER A 360 12.82 2.71 2.55
CA SER A 360 12.02 2.80 1.32
C SER A 360 11.41 4.19 1.12
N GLN A 361 10.86 4.40 -0.08
CA GLN A 361 10.10 5.60 -0.39
C GLN A 361 8.70 5.52 0.23
N TRP A 362 8.59 5.92 1.51
CA TRP A 362 7.36 5.84 2.29
C TRP A 362 6.20 6.66 1.73
N GLU A 363 6.50 7.81 1.12
CA GLU A 363 5.48 8.76 0.66
C GLU A 363 4.70 8.31 -0.57
N PRO A 364 5.33 7.88 -1.69
CA PRO A 364 4.58 7.31 -2.82
C PRO A 364 3.77 6.08 -2.42
N LEU A 365 4.30 5.25 -1.51
CA LEU A 365 3.61 4.06 -1.04
C LEU A 365 2.34 4.43 -0.25
N SER A 366 2.48 5.31 0.74
CA SER A 366 1.32 5.75 1.53
C SER A 366 0.32 6.52 0.67
N ALA A 367 0.78 7.34 -0.29
CA ALA A 367 -0.08 8.04 -1.25
C ALA A 367 -0.92 7.05 -2.08
N SER A 368 -0.33 5.93 -2.50
CA SER A 368 -1.08 4.87 -3.21
C SER A 368 -2.23 4.32 -2.37
N VAL A 369 -2.06 4.16 -1.06
CA VAL A 369 -3.14 3.68 -0.17
C VAL A 369 -4.18 4.78 0.07
N PHE A 370 -3.76 6.02 0.34
CA PHE A 370 -4.67 7.16 0.53
C PHE A 370 -5.49 7.52 -0.71
N ARG A 371 -5.01 7.21 -1.91
CA ARG A 371 -5.82 7.32 -3.14
C ARG A 371 -7.11 6.48 -3.05
N ARG A 372 -7.04 5.30 -2.44
CA ARG A 372 -8.23 4.43 -2.27
C ARG A 372 -9.17 5.01 -1.23
N GLU A 373 -8.64 5.69 -0.21
CA GLU A 373 -9.44 6.50 0.71
C GLU A 373 -10.14 7.65 -0.02
N SER A 374 -9.49 8.33 -0.96
CA SER A 374 -10.13 9.37 -1.77
C SER A 374 -11.29 8.80 -2.59
N GLN A 375 -11.12 7.62 -3.18
CA GLN A 375 -12.20 6.93 -3.89
C GLN A 375 -13.34 6.52 -2.96
N ARG A 376 -13.04 5.95 -1.79
CA ARG A 376 -14.04 5.62 -0.77
C ARG A 376 -14.85 6.87 -0.38
N SER A 377 -14.18 7.99 -0.09
CA SER A 377 -14.83 9.29 0.19
C SER A 377 -15.66 9.82 -0.98
N ALA A 378 -15.19 9.67 -2.22
CA ALA A 378 -15.95 10.09 -3.39
C ALA A 378 -17.23 9.25 -3.55
N LEU A 379 -17.12 7.93 -3.34
CA LEU A 379 -18.25 7.01 -3.42
C LEU A 379 -19.31 7.29 -2.36
N THR A 380 -18.95 7.70 -1.14
CA THR A 380 -19.96 8.11 -0.16
C THR A 380 -20.75 9.34 -0.61
N GLY A 381 -20.10 10.28 -1.32
CA GLY A 381 -20.75 11.44 -1.94
C GLY A 381 -21.64 11.06 -3.13
N LEU A 382 -21.16 10.22 -4.04
CA LEU A 382 -21.93 9.75 -5.20
C LEU A 382 -23.17 8.95 -4.77
N LEU A 383 -23.03 8.08 -3.78
CA LEU A 383 -24.15 7.33 -3.22
C LEU A 383 -25.16 8.25 -2.52
N ALA A 384 -24.70 9.32 -1.85
CA ALA A 384 -25.60 10.33 -1.30
C ALA A 384 -26.41 11.05 -2.40
N TRP A 385 -25.78 11.41 -3.53
CA TRP A 385 -26.51 11.93 -4.69
C TRP A 385 -27.53 10.92 -5.25
N ARG A 386 -27.20 9.63 -5.28
CA ARG A 386 -28.13 8.57 -5.69
C ARG A 386 -29.33 8.44 -4.75
N ARG A 387 -29.09 8.49 -3.44
CA ARG A 387 -30.16 8.47 -2.42
C ARG A 387 -31.11 9.65 -2.57
N LEU A 388 -30.58 10.84 -2.89
CA LEU A 388 -31.37 12.05 -3.13
C LEU A 388 -32.04 12.07 -4.52
N GLY A 389 -31.52 11.31 -5.47
CA GLY A 389 -31.96 11.28 -6.87
C GLY A 389 -31.40 12.41 -7.75
N ARG A 390 -30.49 13.24 -7.24
CA ARG A 390 -29.84 14.31 -8.02
C ARG A 390 -28.53 14.82 -7.39
N PRO A 391 -27.58 15.33 -8.20
CA PRO A 391 -26.43 16.06 -7.71
C PRO A 391 -26.82 17.39 -7.04
N VAL A 392 -26.31 17.62 -5.84
CA VAL A 392 -26.48 18.87 -5.07
C VAL A 392 -25.21 19.21 -4.29
N PRO A 393 -25.01 20.47 -3.87
CA PRO A 393 -23.92 20.86 -2.97
C PRO A 393 -23.87 20.06 -1.66
N TRP A 394 -22.68 19.92 -1.06
CA TRP A 394 -22.46 19.23 0.21
C TRP A 394 -23.38 19.67 1.34
N LYS A 395 -23.60 20.99 1.49
CA LYS A 395 -24.49 21.54 2.52
C LYS A 395 -25.92 20.96 2.46
N ASP A 396 -26.41 20.64 1.26
CA ASP A 396 -27.77 20.15 1.07
C ASP A 396 -27.85 18.66 1.43
N LEU A 397 -26.79 17.88 1.14
CA LEU A 397 -26.68 16.47 1.58
C LEU A 397 -26.56 16.33 3.09
N VAL A 398 -25.81 17.23 3.73
CA VAL A 398 -25.70 17.29 5.20
C VAL A 398 -27.04 17.67 5.83
N THR A 399 -27.71 18.69 5.29
CA THR A 399 -29.05 19.10 5.76
C THR A 399 -30.09 17.98 5.61
N ALA A 400 -29.99 17.19 4.53
CA ALA A 400 -30.84 16.04 4.29
C ALA A 400 -30.50 14.80 5.15
N GLY A 401 -29.46 14.87 5.99
CA GLY A 401 -29.00 13.74 6.81
C GLY A 401 -28.41 12.57 6.02
N LEU A 402 -28.01 12.81 4.76
CA LEU A 402 -27.39 11.80 3.89
C LEU A 402 -25.88 11.68 4.12
N LEU A 403 -25.28 12.72 4.69
CA LEU A 403 -23.89 12.81 5.13
C LEU A 403 -23.84 13.49 6.50
N ALA A 404 -22.94 13.06 7.38
CA ALA A 404 -22.68 13.76 8.64
C ALA A 404 -21.90 15.07 8.39
N GLU A 405 -20.94 15.02 7.46
CA GLU A 405 -20.11 16.13 7.03
C GLU A 405 -19.74 15.97 5.55
N PRO A 406 -19.28 17.04 4.86
CA PRO A 406 -18.75 16.92 3.52
C PRO A 406 -17.62 15.86 3.44
N PRO A 407 -17.58 14.99 2.41
CA PRO A 407 -16.59 13.92 2.36
C PRO A 407 -15.17 14.47 2.33
N ALA A 408 -14.31 14.01 3.23
CA ALA A 408 -12.94 14.50 3.34
C ALA A 408 -12.09 14.13 2.12
N ASP A 409 -11.24 15.06 1.68
CA ASP A 409 -10.19 14.81 0.69
C ASP A 409 -8.87 14.45 1.39
N PRO A 410 -8.38 13.21 1.28
CA PRO A 410 -7.13 12.77 1.94
C PRO A 410 -5.88 13.56 1.59
N PHE A 411 -5.85 14.30 0.48
CA PHE A 411 -4.69 15.08 0.02
C PHE A 411 -4.86 16.61 0.21
N SER A 412 -6.01 17.05 0.72
CA SER A 412 -6.34 18.45 1.01
C SER A 412 -6.61 18.65 2.50
N SER A 413 -6.58 19.87 3.00
CA SER A 413 -7.11 20.21 4.34
C SER A 413 -8.64 20.30 4.37
N THR A 414 -9.29 20.26 3.20
CA THR A 414 -10.73 20.47 3.05
C THR A 414 -11.46 19.19 2.57
N ALA A 415 -12.74 19.33 2.24
CA ALA A 415 -13.53 18.29 1.62
C ALA A 415 -13.16 18.09 0.14
N LEU A 416 -13.58 16.94 -0.42
CA LEU A 416 -13.56 16.70 -1.85
C LEU A 416 -14.26 17.83 -2.60
N ARG A 417 -13.71 18.14 -3.76
CA ARG A 417 -14.28 19.11 -4.67
C ARG A 417 -15.46 18.50 -5.41
N LEU A 418 -16.40 19.34 -5.78
CA LEU A 418 -17.57 18.94 -6.55
C LEU A 418 -17.86 19.98 -7.64
N ASP A 419 -18.38 19.48 -8.75
CA ASP A 419 -18.96 20.24 -9.84
C ASP A 419 -20.32 19.62 -10.11
N LEU A 420 -21.30 20.46 -10.43
CA LEU A 420 -22.68 20.04 -10.72
C LEU A 420 -22.95 20.03 -12.22
N LYS A 421 -22.07 20.63 -13.04
CA LYS A 421 -22.22 20.79 -14.49
C LYS A 421 -20.85 20.77 -15.20
N PRO A 422 -20.28 19.59 -15.52
CA PRO A 422 -20.86 18.24 -15.34
C PRO A 422 -20.78 17.77 -13.88
N ALA A 423 -21.70 16.87 -13.49
CA ALA A 423 -21.71 16.31 -12.13
C ALA A 423 -20.52 15.38 -11.91
N ARG A 424 -19.57 15.81 -11.07
CA ARG A 424 -18.34 15.05 -10.76
C ARG A 424 -17.79 15.45 -9.41
N LEU A 425 -17.03 14.54 -8.82
CA LEU A 425 -16.23 14.76 -7.61
C LEU A 425 -14.76 14.64 -7.96
N TRP A 426 -13.88 15.39 -7.29
CA TRP A 426 -12.44 15.19 -7.42
C TRP A 426 -11.68 15.51 -6.14
N SER A 427 -10.48 14.93 -6.06
CA SER A 427 -9.50 15.15 -5.00
C SER A 427 -8.34 15.96 -5.58
N VAL A 428 -7.69 16.78 -4.75
CA VAL A 428 -6.39 17.35 -5.13
C VAL A 428 -5.39 16.20 -5.24
N ALA A 429 -4.49 16.24 -6.23
CA ALA A 429 -3.55 15.15 -6.40
C ALA A 429 -2.53 15.06 -5.24
N ALA A 430 -1.78 13.96 -5.16
CA ALA A 430 -0.78 13.75 -4.11
C ALA A 430 0.31 14.85 -4.09
N ASN A 431 0.55 15.51 -5.23
CA ASN A 431 1.42 16.68 -5.36
C ASN A 431 0.78 18.00 -4.85
N GLY A 432 -0.50 17.97 -4.48
CA GLY A 432 -1.27 19.12 -4.05
C GLY A 432 -1.79 20.04 -5.16
N THR A 433 -1.64 19.67 -6.44
CA THR A 433 -2.19 20.47 -7.53
C THR A 433 -3.68 20.22 -7.71
N ASP A 434 -4.44 21.30 -7.92
CA ASP A 434 -5.89 21.29 -8.14
C ASP A 434 -6.22 21.04 -9.62
N GLU A 435 -5.71 19.93 -10.14
CA GLU A 435 -5.94 19.53 -11.54
C GLU A 435 -6.85 18.31 -11.64
N GLY A 436 -7.25 17.70 -10.52
CA GLY A 436 -7.84 16.34 -10.51
C GLY A 436 -6.88 15.27 -11.05
N GLY A 437 -5.60 15.65 -11.19
CA GLY A 437 -4.51 15.04 -11.96
C GLY A 437 -4.67 15.15 -13.48
N ALA A 438 -3.60 14.88 -14.22
CA ALA A 438 -3.45 15.09 -15.67
C ALA A 438 -4.40 14.25 -16.58
N GLY A 439 -5.46 13.66 -16.04
CA GLY A 439 -6.38 12.78 -16.75
C GLY A 439 -7.49 13.53 -17.48
N ASP A 440 -7.88 12.99 -18.62
CA ASP A 440 -9.00 13.35 -19.48
C ASP A 440 -10.40 13.22 -18.83
N GLY A 441 -10.49 13.06 -17.51
CA GLY A 441 -11.71 13.23 -16.73
C GLY A 441 -12.40 11.95 -16.23
N GLU A 442 -11.76 10.78 -16.29
CA GLU A 442 -12.24 9.55 -15.65
C GLU A 442 -11.14 8.86 -14.82
N ASN A 443 -11.54 8.09 -13.80
CA ASN A 443 -10.62 7.28 -13.00
C ASN A 443 -10.30 5.95 -13.70
N PHE A 444 -9.21 5.91 -14.47
CA PHE A 444 -8.71 4.71 -15.16
C PHE A 444 -7.68 3.93 -14.32
N GLY A 445 -7.56 4.23 -13.02
CA GLY A 445 -6.53 3.62 -12.19
C GLY A 445 -5.12 4.17 -12.41
N GLN A 446 -4.92 5.20 -13.25
CA GLN A 446 -3.62 5.87 -13.38
C GLN A 446 -3.34 6.72 -12.15
N PRO A 447 -2.07 6.87 -11.71
CA PRO A 447 -1.71 7.62 -10.50
C PRO A 447 -2.30 9.03 -10.42
N ALA A 448 -2.52 9.67 -11.57
CA ALA A 448 -3.11 11.00 -11.68
C ALA A 448 -4.64 11.01 -11.57
N ASP A 449 -5.37 9.93 -11.86
CA ASP A 449 -6.82 10.04 -12.00
C ASP A 449 -7.54 10.07 -10.65
N LEU A 450 -7.95 11.26 -10.22
CA LEU A 450 -8.67 11.48 -8.96
C LEU A 450 -9.99 12.22 -9.21
N VAL A 451 -10.65 11.88 -10.31
CA VAL A 451 -11.95 12.41 -10.72
C VAL A 451 -12.97 11.27 -10.84
N TRP A 452 -14.13 11.45 -10.22
CA TRP A 452 -15.24 10.50 -10.23
C TRP A 452 -16.50 11.18 -10.79
N PRO A 453 -16.78 11.05 -12.10
CA PRO A 453 -18.04 11.52 -12.67
C PRO A 453 -19.23 10.72 -12.13
N ALA A 454 -20.37 11.40 -11.94
CA ALA A 454 -21.61 10.79 -11.45
C ALA A 454 -22.36 9.99 -12.53
N SER A 455 -22.11 10.32 -13.80
CA SER A 455 -22.70 9.66 -14.97
C SER A 455 -21.61 9.31 -15.97
N PRO A 456 -21.77 8.23 -16.76
CA PRO A 456 -20.89 7.97 -17.91
C PRO A 456 -20.83 9.18 -18.84
N LYS A 457 -19.67 9.46 -19.46
CA LYS A 457 -19.63 10.32 -20.63
C LYS A 457 -20.54 9.70 -21.69
N ARG A 458 -21.54 10.46 -22.14
CA ARG A 458 -22.40 10.08 -23.27
C ARG A 458 -21.69 10.35 -24.59
#